data_AF-A0A261DD49-F1
#
_entry.id   AF-A0A261DD49-F1
#
_cell.length_a   1.000
_cell.length_b   1.000
_cell.length_c   1.000
_cell.angle_alpha   90.00
_cell.angle_beta   90.00
_cell.angle_gamma   90.00
#
_symmetry.space_group_name_H-M   'P 1'
#
loop_
_entity.id
_entity.type
_entity.pdbx_description
1 polymer ?
#
loop_
_entity_poly.entity_id
_entity_poly.type
_entity_poly.pdbx_seq_one_letter_code
_entity_poly.pdbx_strand_id
1 'polypeptide(L)'
;MLKNYTCVKGTVLEDLEDSTKHTMTHHNFIVQANQLDYQVNIDIQSDSRANVKLYYVDQLDNNELLTNLAKLGNEGLFRLDKLNQAYRLDYFRSGILPVDYLKNSLAKSWQEISSLLDMHIIRGTKICILGESYDDTETREVVPYGLQLKQQHSQLPPRGIHDIHLNQGNYNSHSKDNGIYQDGAIFIETPNNSIKAFFFMFDEQSLNTDDSGNPVDDE
;
A
#
# COMPACT_ATOMS: atom_id res chain seq x y z
N MET A 1 6.12 13.19 3.58
CA MET A 1 6.91 12.35 2.67
C MET A 1 7.45 11.15 3.42
N LEU A 2 7.28 9.97 2.82
CA LEU A 2 7.72 8.69 3.31
C LEU A 2 9.25 8.63 3.39
N LYS A 3 9.78 7.96 4.42
CA LYS A 3 11.23 7.81 4.66
C LYS A 3 11.87 6.81 3.70
N ASN A 4 11.15 5.71 3.43
CA ASN A 4 11.68 4.54 2.73
C ASN A 4 10.69 4.01 1.68
N TYR A 5 10.35 4.83 0.68
CA TYR A 5 9.44 4.40 -0.39
C TYR A 5 10.04 3.28 -1.24
N THR A 6 9.32 2.16 -1.34
CA THR A 6 9.88 0.84 -1.70
C THR A 6 8.87 -0.02 -2.46
N CYS A 7 9.33 -0.95 -3.33
CA CYS A 7 8.55 -2.14 -3.72
C CYS A 7 9.09 -3.37 -2.98
N VAL A 8 8.20 -4.14 -2.35
CA VAL A 8 8.47 -5.52 -1.92
C VAL A 8 7.88 -6.46 -2.97
N LYS A 9 8.74 -7.24 -3.65
CA LYS A 9 8.32 -8.32 -4.56
C LYS A 9 8.54 -9.67 -3.90
N GLY A 10 7.53 -10.50 -3.84
CA GLY A 10 7.65 -11.81 -3.21
C GLY A 10 6.42 -12.68 -3.39
N THR A 11 6.32 -13.68 -2.54
CA THR A 11 5.22 -14.64 -2.52
C THR A 11 4.51 -14.58 -1.17
N VAL A 12 3.17 -14.55 -1.17
CA VAL A 12 2.35 -14.61 0.05
C VAL A 12 2.64 -15.93 0.79
N LEU A 13 3.13 -15.84 2.02
CA LEU A 13 3.50 -16.97 2.87
C LEU A 13 2.33 -17.41 3.74
N GLU A 14 1.71 -16.46 4.41
CA GLU A 14 0.60 -16.65 5.34
C GLU A 14 -0.27 -15.41 5.39
N ASP A 15 -1.56 -15.61 5.59
CA ASP A 15 -2.52 -14.57 5.96
C ASP A 15 -2.59 -14.53 7.48
N LEU A 16 -2.53 -13.34 8.07
CA LEU A 16 -2.66 -13.16 9.50
C LEU A 16 -4.13 -12.79 9.75
N GLU A 17 -4.98 -13.82 9.90
CA GLU A 17 -6.39 -13.63 10.24
C GLU A 17 -6.50 -12.83 11.55
N ASP A 18 -6.80 -11.54 11.42
CA ASP A 18 -7.00 -10.66 12.57
C ASP A 18 -8.28 -11.08 13.30
N SER A 19 -8.10 -11.77 14.42
CA SER A 19 -9.19 -12.16 15.33
C SER A 19 -9.75 -10.99 16.15
N THR A 20 -9.24 -9.76 15.97
CA THR A 20 -9.71 -8.56 16.68
C THR A 20 -9.73 -7.33 15.78
N LYS A 21 -10.77 -7.22 14.94
CA LYS A 21 -11.00 -6.09 14.04
C LYS A 21 -11.84 -5.01 14.76
N HIS A 22 -11.17 -4.03 15.36
CA HIS A 22 -11.77 -2.82 15.97
C HIS A 22 -11.19 -1.53 15.36
N THR A 23 -11.93 -0.42 15.47
CA THR A 23 -11.62 0.93 14.94
C THR A 23 -10.10 1.19 14.87
N MET A 24 -9.54 1.33 13.66
CA MET A 24 -8.11 1.23 13.31
C MET A 24 -7.64 -0.19 12.95
N THR A 25 -8.32 -0.82 11.99
CA THR A 25 -7.97 -2.17 11.53
C THR A 25 -7.02 -2.13 10.34
N HIS A 26 -6.04 -3.02 10.36
CA HIS A 26 -5.23 -3.33 9.19
C HIS A 26 -5.69 -4.67 8.58
N HIS A 27 -5.44 -4.87 7.29
CA HIS A 27 -5.38 -6.21 6.71
C HIS A 27 -3.92 -6.67 6.74
N ASN A 28 -3.65 -7.77 7.43
CA ASN A 28 -2.31 -8.22 7.78
C ASN A 28 -1.99 -9.55 7.12
N PHE A 29 -0.84 -9.63 6.44
CA PHE A 29 -0.34 -10.88 5.89
C PHE A 29 1.19 -10.83 5.79
N ILE A 30 1.81 -11.98 5.56
CA ILE A 30 3.26 -12.10 5.40
C ILE A 30 3.60 -12.42 3.95
N VAL A 31 4.59 -11.69 3.42
CA VAL A 31 5.22 -11.95 2.13
C VAL A 31 6.66 -12.41 2.36
N GLN A 32 7.03 -13.52 1.74
CA GLN A 32 8.41 -13.98 1.69
C GLN A 32 9.09 -13.49 0.40
N ALA A 33 10.30 -12.94 0.54
CA ALA A 33 11.14 -12.51 -0.56
C ALA A 33 12.62 -12.69 -0.21
N ASN A 34 13.40 -13.36 -1.06
CA ASN A 34 14.82 -13.65 -0.82
C ASN A 34 15.07 -14.29 0.57
N GLN A 35 14.24 -15.24 0.97
CA GLN A 35 14.29 -15.93 2.28
C GLN A 35 14.07 -15.02 3.50
N LEU A 36 13.63 -13.78 3.28
CA LEU A 36 13.20 -12.88 4.34
C LEU A 36 11.68 -12.75 4.30
N ASP A 37 11.09 -12.72 5.49
CA ASP A 37 9.66 -12.53 5.66
C ASP A 37 9.38 -11.06 5.99
N TYR A 38 8.32 -10.52 5.38
CA TYR A 38 7.90 -9.13 5.51
C TYR A 38 6.45 -9.10 5.95
N GLN A 39 6.18 -8.40 7.05
CA GLN A 39 4.82 -8.01 7.38
C GLN A 39 4.28 -7.04 6.33
N VAL A 40 3.03 -7.22 5.93
CA VAL A 40 2.30 -6.26 5.09
C VAL A 40 1.09 -5.81 5.89
N ASN A 41 0.99 -4.50 6.13
CA ASN A 41 -0.08 -3.91 6.92
C ASN A 41 -0.81 -2.87 6.05
N ILE A 42 -2.01 -3.21 5.59
CA ILE A 42 -2.84 -2.30 4.78
C ILE A 42 -3.86 -1.64 5.67
N ASP A 43 -3.91 -0.31 5.70
CA ASP A 43 -4.98 0.40 6.38
C ASP A 43 -6.32 0.18 5.68
N ILE A 44 -7.26 -0.48 6.35
CA ILE A 44 -8.60 -0.77 5.79
C ILE A 44 -9.72 -0.06 6.56
N GLN A 45 -9.40 0.62 7.66
CA GLN A 45 -10.29 1.51 8.40
C GLN A 45 -9.49 2.34 9.41
N SER A 46 -9.72 3.65 9.49
CA SER A 46 -9.12 4.52 10.52
C SER A 46 -10.14 5.30 11.38
N ASP A 47 -11.44 5.12 11.12
CA ASP A 47 -12.54 5.72 11.89
C ASP A 47 -13.54 4.63 12.32
N SER A 48 -14.44 4.95 13.25
CA SER A 48 -15.66 4.22 13.57
C SER A 48 -16.57 3.96 12.35
N ARG A 49 -16.58 4.86 11.37
CA ARG A 49 -17.28 4.70 10.08
C ARG A 49 -16.38 4.05 9.02
N ALA A 50 -17.00 3.57 7.94
CA ALA A 50 -16.28 3.24 6.72
C ALA A 50 -15.69 4.53 6.13
N ASN A 51 -14.37 4.57 5.98
CA ASN A 51 -13.65 5.74 5.48
C ASN A 51 -12.52 5.41 4.49
N VAL A 52 -12.40 4.15 4.05
CA VAL A 52 -11.44 3.74 3.02
C VAL A 52 -12.16 3.44 1.72
N LYS A 53 -11.73 4.10 0.64
CA LYS A 53 -12.12 3.85 -0.74
C LYS A 53 -11.12 2.89 -1.36
N LEU A 54 -11.65 1.95 -2.15
CA LEU A 54 -10.86 0.94 -2.85
C LEU A 54 -11.22 0.94 -4.33
N TYR A 55 -10.20 1.02 -5.18
CA TYR A 55 -10.30 0.70 -6.60
C TYR A 55 -9.56 -0.61 -6.88
N TYR A 56 -10.32 -1.61 -7.32
CA TYR A 56 -9.81 -2.92 -7.71
C TYR A 56 -9.89 -3.07 -9.22
N VAL A 57 -8.80 -3.54 -9.83
CA VAL A 57 -8.69 -3.82 -11.27
C VAL A 57 -8.35 -5.29 -11.47
N ASP A 58 -9.23 -6.05 -12.11
CA ASP A 58 -9.02 -7.49 -12.36
C ASP A 58 -7.96 -7.76 -13.46
N GLN A 59 -7.85 -6.85 -14.42
CA GLN A 59 -6.82 -6.88 -15.45
C GLN A 59 -6.35 -5.45 -15.73
N LEU A 60 -5.22 -5.09 -15.14
CA LEU A 60 -4.60 -3.78 -15.32
C LEU A 60 -3.84 -3.74 -16.65
N ASP A 61 -4.12 -2.74 -17.46
CA ASP A 61 -3.39 -2.51 -18.70
C ASP A 61 -1.92 -2.20 -18.43
N ASN A 62 -1.05 -2.67 -19.33
CA ASN A 62 0.36 -2.38 -19.22
C ASN A 62 0.61 -0.87 -19.31
N ASN A 63 1.50 -0.37 -18.46
CA ASN A 63 1.87 1.04 -18.37
C ASN A 63 3.36 1.17 -18.05
N GLU A 64 3.85 2.41 -18.06
CA GLU A 64 5.27 2.69 -17.84
C GLU A 64 5.75 2.20 -16.46
N LEU A 65 4.94 2.39 -15.41
CA LEU A 65 5.28 1.94 -14.06
C LEU A 65 5.45 0.41 -14.03
N LEU A 66 4.48 -0.36 -14.53
CA LEU A 66 4.57 -1.82 -14.58
C LEU A 66 5.78 -2.29 -15.40
N THR A 67 6.04 -1.63 -16.54
CA THR A 67 7.21 -1.92 -17.38
C THR A 67 8.53 -1.68 -16.64
N ASN A 68 8.61 -0.65 -15.78
CA ASN A 68 9.78 -0.37 -14.97
C ASN A 68 9.91 -1.32 -13.77
N LEU A 69 8.81 -1.63 -13.07
CA LEU A 69 8.80 -2.59 -11.96
C LEU A 69 9.18 -4.01 -12.43
N ALA A 70 8.88 -4.37 -13.68
CA ALA A 70 9.30 -5.63 -14.29
C ALA A 70 10.83 -5.72 -14.53
N LYS A 71 11.56 -4.58 -14.57
CA LYS A 71 13.03 -4.55 -14.69
C LYS A 71 13.75 -4.77 -13.37
N LEU A 72 13.03 -4.64 -12.25
CA LEU A 72 13.57 -4.99 -10.93
C LEU A 72 13.74 -6.52 -10.82
N GLY A 73 14.47 -6.97 -9.81
CA GLY A 73 14.58 -8.40 -9.52
C GLY A 73 13.21 -9.08 -9.34
N ASN A 74 13.17 -10.40 -9.50
CA ASN A 74 11.91 -11.16 -9.37
C ASN A 74 11.35 -11.13 -7.95
N GLU A 75 12.24 -11.09 -6.95
CA GLU A 75 11.90 -11.00 -5.55
C GLU A 75 12.90 -10.10 -4.80
N GLY A 76 12.45 -9.51 -3.70
CA GLY A 76 13.24 -8.70 -2.79
C GLY A 76 12.59 -7.38 -2.42
N LEU A 77 13.36 -6.57 -1.70
CA LEU A 77 13.02 -5.21 -1.33
C LEU A 77 13.81 -4.23 -2.21
N PHE A 78 13.11 -3.30 -2.86
CA PHE A 78 13.71 -2.34 -3.80
C PHE A 78 13.38 -0.91 -3.37
N ARG A 79 14.40 -0.12 -3.01
CA ARG A 79 14.29 1.29 -2.61
C ARG A 79 13.97 2.18 -3.82
N LEU A 80 12.67 2.42 -4.06
CA LEU A 80 12.18 3.21 -5.20
C LEU A 80 12.48 4.70 -5.02
N ASP A 81 12.62 5.17 -3.78
CA ASP A 81 13.09 6.53 -3.49
C ASP A 81 14.51 6.82 -3.98
N LYS A 82 15.30 5.78 -4.29
CA LYS A 82 16.64 5.88 -4.88
C LYS A 82 16.64 5.72 -6.41
N LEU A 83 15.48 5.52 -7.01
CA LEU A 83 15.31 5.35 -8.46
C LEU A 83 14.64 6.57 -9.09
N ASN A 84 14.61 6.56 -10.43
CA ASN A 84 13.89 7.57 -11.21
C ASN A 84 12.37 7.52 -10.90
N GLN A 85 11.69 8.66 -11.02
CA GLN A 85 10.23 8.80 -10.87
C GLN A 85 9.42 7.79 -11.69
N ALA A 86 9.92 7.31 -12.83
CA ALA A 86 9.24 6.29 -13.64
C ALA A 86 9.07 4.92 -12.93
N TYR A 87 9.74 4.70 -11.79
CA TYR A 87 9.56 3.53 -10.92
C TYR A 87 8.59 3.78 -9.76
N ARG A 88 8.03 4.99 -9.64
CA ARG A 88 7.33 5.46 -8.47
C ARG A 88 5.87 5.77 -8.82
N LEU A 89 4.96 5.35 -7.96
CA LEU A 89 3.53 5.52 -8.20
C LEU A 89 3.06 6.88 -7.72
N ASP A 90 2.31 7.55 -8.58
CA ASP A 90 1.54 8.76 -8.29
C ASP A 90 0.16 8.62 -8.93
N TYR A 91 -0.91 8.62 -8.13
CA TYR A 91 -2.27 8.38 -8.62
C TYR A 91 -2.69 9.45 -9.62
N PHE A 92 -2.21 10.69 -9.48
CA PHE A 92 -2.57 11.81 -10.34
C PHE A 92 -1.68 11.91 -11.58
N ARG A 93 -0.40 11.52 -11.48
CA ARG A 93 0.60 11.77 -12.52
C ARG A 93 1.00 10.53 -13.34
N SER A 94 0.84 9.32 -12.81
CA SER A 94 1.26 8.08 -13.50
C SER A 94 0.27 7.59 -14.56
N GLY A 95 -0.95 8.12 -14.63
CA GLY A 95 -1.98 7.70 -15.60
C GLY A 95 -2.47 6.26 -15.46
N ILE A 96 -2.12 5.58 -14.36
CA ILE A 96 -2.45 4.17 -14.08
C ILE A 96 -3.85 3.98 -13.51
N LEU A 97 -4.41 5.04 -12.91
CA LEU A 97 -5.68 5.02 -12.20
C LEU A 97 -6.57 6.16 -12.73
N PRO A 98 -7.83 5.88 -13.13
CA PRO A 98 -8.81 6.92 -13.40
C PRO A 98 -9.26 7.54 -12.07
N VAL A 99 -8.63 8.64 -11.65
CA VAL A 99 -8.81 9.26 -10.32
C VAL A 99 -10.26 9.61 -10.02
N ASP A 100 -11.04 9.96 -11.03
CA ASP A 100 -12.49 10.21 -10.91
C ASP A 100 -13.27 9.00 -10.38
N TYR A 101 -12.76 7.78 -10.56
CA TYR A 101 -13.35 6.60 -9.95
C TYR A 101 -13.30 6.69 -8.42
N LEU A 102 -12.14 7.01 -7.84
CA LEU A 102 -12.00 7.18 -6.40
C LEU A 102 -12.85 8.35 -5.89
N LYS A 103 -12.90 9.45 -6.66
CA LYS A 103 -13.76 10.60 -6.34
C LYS A 103 -15.22 10.19 -6.15
N ASN A 104 -15.76 9.45 -7.11
CA ASN A 104 -17.17 9.07 -7.16
C ASN A 104 -17.52 7.79 -6.39
N SER A 105 -16.52 7.03 -5.95
CA SER A 105 -16.72 5.81 -5.16
C SER A 105 -17.07 6.12 -3.70
N LEU A 106 -17.89 5.26 -3.10
CA LEU A 106 -18.16 5.28 -1.67
C LEU A 106 -17.06 4.54 -0.92
N ALA A 107 -16.79 5.00 0.30
CA ALA A 107 -15.97 4.23 1.24
C ALA A 107 -16.62 2.86 1.51
N LYS A 108 -15.78 1.84 1.66
CA LYS A 108 -16.17 0.47 1.97
C LYS A 108 -15.90 0.16 3.43
N SER A 109 -16.71 -0.73 4.00
CA SER A 109 -16.40 -1.26 5.33
C SER A 109 -15.10 -2.07 5.29
N TRP A 110 -14.43 -2.18 6.45
CA TRP A 110 -13.23 -3.01 6.56
C TRP A 110 -13.53 -4.46 6.17
N GLN A 111 -14.75 -4.96 6.45
CA GLN A 111 -15.18 -6.32 6.09
C GLN A 111 -15.15 -6.51 4.59
N GLU A 112 -15.75 -5.58 3.83
CA GLU A 112 -15.78 -5.65 2.37
C GLU A 112 -14.38 -5.59 1.76
N ILE A 113 -13.52 -4.73 2.29
CA ILE A 113 -12.13 -4.61 1.81
C ILE A 113 -11.35 -5.89 2.14
N SER A 114 -11.39 -6.34 3.39
CA SER A 114 -10.70 -7.57 3.84
C SER A 114 -11.18 -8.76 3.03
N SER A 115 -12.49 -9.02 2.92
CA SER A 115 -13.01 -10.16 2.17
C SER A 115 -12.60 -10.14 0.69
N LEU A 116 -12.49 -8.96 0.09
CA LEU A 116 -11.97 -8.84 -1.28
C LEU A 116 -10.47 -9.14 -1.35
N LEU A 117 -9.67 -8.67 -0.39
CA LEU A 117 -8.25 -9.01 -0.29
C LEU A 117 -8.04 -10.51 -0.06
N ASP A 118 -8.78 -11.13 0.85
CA ASP A 118 -8.72 -12.57 1.18
C ASP A 118 -8.93 -13.45 -0.06
N MET A 119 -9.76 -13.00 -1.02
CA MET A 119 -9.98 -13.73 -2.29
C MET A 119 -8.76 -13.74 -3.21
N HIS A 120 -7.82 -12.81 -3.05
CA HIS A 120 -6.68 -12.61 -3.95
C HIS A 120 -5.32 -12.80 -3.29
N ILE A 121 -5.20 -12.51 -1.99
CA ILE A 121 -3.98 -12.63 -1.19
C ILE A 121 -3.97 -14.02 -0.53
N ILE A 122 -3.93 -15.04 -1.36
CA ILE A 122 -3.84 -16.43 -0.90
C ILE A 122 -2.39 -16.89 -0.90
N ARG A 123 -2.05 -17.84 -0.03
CA ARG A 123 -0.72 -18.45 0.04
C ARG A 123 -0.24 -18.90 -1.35
N GLY A 124 0.99 -18.53 -1.69
CA GLY A 124 1.59 -18.83 -3.00
C GLY A 124 1.39 -17.75 -4.07
N THR A 125 0.60 -16.71 -3.78
CA THR A 125 0.38 -15.59 -4.71
C THR A 125 1.64 -14.75 -4.87
N LYS A 126 2.04 -14.47 -6.12
CA LYS A 126 3.12 -13.53 -6.44
C LYS A 126 2.61 -12.10 -6.41
N ILE A 127 3.35 -11.21 -5.73
CA ILE A 127 2.89 -9.86 -5.44
C ILE A 127 4.05 -8.84 -5.51
N CYS A 128 3.81 -7.62 -6.02
CA CYS A 128 4.62 -6.41 -5.77
C CYS A 128 3.77 -5.43 -4.98
N ILE A 129 4.32 -4.92 -3.89
CA ILE A 129 3.63 -4.02 -2.98
C ILE A 129 4.43 -2.74 -2.90
N LEU A 130 3.78 -1.60 -3.16
CA LEU A 130 4.36 -0.27 -3.05
C LEU A 130 3.93 0.40 -1.75
N GLY A 131 4.86 1.01 -1.04
CA GLY A 131 4.61 1.68 0.25
C GLY A 131 5.90 2.08 0.94
N GLU A 132 5.82 2.35 2.25
CA GLU A 132 7.00 2.60 3.09
C GLU A 132 7.47 1.31 3.76
N SER A 133 8.74 0.95 3.58
CA SER A 133 9.33 -0.18 4.30
C SER A 133 9.89 0.20 5.68
N TYR A 134 9.83 -0.71 6.63
CA TYR A 134 10.42 -0.57 7.96
C TYR A 134 11.18 -1.83 8.41
N ASP A 135 12.09 -1.66 9.37
CA ASP A 135 12.87 -2.71 10.04
C ASP A 135 13.11 -2.31 11.50
N ASP A 136 13.10 -3.27 12.43
CA ASP A 136 13.28 -3.02 13.87
C ASP A 136 14.70 -2.55 14.26
N THR A 137 15.64 -2.61 13.32
CA THR A 137 16.96 -1.99 13.45
C THR A 137 16.96 -0.48 13.20
N GLU A 138 15.89 0.07 12.64
CA GLU A 138 15.76 1.51 12.36
C GLU A 138 15.21 2.27 13.57
N THR A 139 15.84 3.41 13.93
CA THR A 139 15.27 4.32 14.92
C THR A 139 14.20 5.21 14.28
N ARG A 140 12.99 5.19 14.82
CA ARG A 140 11.84 5.94 14.29
C ARG A 140 11.10 6.68 15.42
N GLU A 141 10.68 7.91 15.14
CA GLU A 141 9.85 8.70 16.07
C GLU A 141 8.47 8.07 16.26
N VAL A 142 7.90 7.54 15.17
CA VAL A 142 6.64 6.78 15.15
C VAL A 142 6.96 5.34 14.80
N VAL A 143 6.59 4.43 15.70
CA VAL A 143 6.77 2.99 15.51
C VAL A 143 5.67 2.47 14.58
N PRO A 144 6.01 1.89 13.41
CA PRO A 144 5.03 1.31 12.49
C PRO A 144 4.20 0.22 13.17
N TYR A 145 2.94 0.08 12.76
CA TYR A 145 1.99 -0.87 13.35
C TYR A 145 2.53 -2.30 13.41
N GLY A 146 3.15 -2.81 12.33
CA GLY A 146 3.70 -4.17 12.36
C GLY A 146 4.83 -4.40 13.38
N LEU A 147 5.61 -3.36 13.73
CA LEU A 147 6.56 -3.46 14.83
C LEU A 147 5.87 -3.48 16.21
N GLN A 148 4.74 -2.79 16.36
CA GLN A 148 3.90 -2.88 17.57
C GLN A 148 3.28 -4.29 17.68
N LEU A 149 2.78 -4.84 16.58
CA LEU A 149 2.29 -6.22 16.51
C LEU A 149 3.37 -7.22 16.89
N LYS A 150 4.58 -7.04 16.40
CA LYS A 150 5.71 -7.91 16.76
C LYS A 150 6.02 -7.88 18.27
N GLN A 151 5.86 -6.73 18.95
CA GLN A 151 6.05 -6.66 20.40
C GLN A 151 5.04 -7.52 21.15
N GLN A 152 3.83 -7.68 20.61
CA GLN A 152 2.77 -8.53 21.16
C GLN A 152 2.91 -10.00 20.70
N HIS A 153 3.49 -10.21 19.52
CA HIS A 153 3.64 -11.50 18.85
C HIS A 153 5.07 -11.68 18.34
N SER A 154 5.96 -12.14 19.22
CA SER A 154 7.42 -12.15 18.99
C SER A 154 7.87 -12.95 17.77
N GLN A 155 7.04 -13.89 17.29
CA GLN A 155 7.27 -14.69 16.10
C GLN A 155 7.11 -13.91 14.78
N LEU A 156 6.43 -12.75 14.79
CA LEU A 156 6.24 -11.97 13.58
C LEU A 156 7.57 -11.38 13.07
N PRO A 157 7.71 -11.22 11.74
CA PRO A 157 8.95 -10.70 11.16
C PRO A 157 9.33 -9.30 11.69
N PRO A 158 10.63 -9.00 11.88
CA PRO A 158 11.11 -7.70 12.35
C PRO A 158 11.03 -6.57 11.32
N ARG A 159 10.38 -6.81 10.17
CA ARG A 159 10.42 -5.96 8.99
C ARG A 159 9.11 -6.05 8.23
N GLY A 160 8.79 -5.03 7.45
CA GLY A 160 7.56 -5.01 6.68
C GLY A 160 7.37 -3.75 5.84
N ILE A 161 6.13 -3.58 5.35
CA ILE A 161 5.69 -2.46 4.53
C ILE A 161 4.31 -1.97 4.99
N HIS A 162 4.14 -0.65 5.03
CA HIS A 162 2.90 0.06 5.38
C HIS A 162 2.69 1.28 4.48
N ASP A 163 1.70 2.13 4.79
CA ASP A 163 1.32 3.33 4.01
C ASP A 163 0.97 2.96 2.55
N ILE A 164 0.21 1.85 2.40
CA ILE A 164 -0.18 1.24 1.13
C ILE A 164 -1.48 1.90 0.62
N HIS A 165 -1.47 3.22 0.49
CA HIS A 165 -2.62 4.02 0.04
C HIS A 165 -2.14 5.31 -0.63
N LEU A 166 -3.07 6.18 -1.04
CA LEU A 166 -2.76 7.53 -1.51
C LEU A 166 -1.97 8.29 -0.44
N ASN A 167 -0.75 8.73 -0.73
CA ASN A 167 0.14 9.44 0.21
C ASN A 167 0.23 10.93 -0.14
N GLN A 168 -0.91 11.49 -0.53
CA GLN A 168 -1.14 12.87 -0.96
C GLN A 168 -2.50 13.35 -0.42
N GLY A 169 -2.70 14.67 -0.34
CA GLY A 169 -3.99 15.27 -0.02
C GLY A 169 -4.41 15.14 1.45
N ASN A 170 -3.52 14.77 2.36
CA ASN A 170 -3.80 14.73 3.79
C ASN A 170 -3.83 16.13 4.40
N TYR A 171 -4.74 16.35 5.35
CA TYR A 171 -4.85 17.57 6.15
C TYR A 171 -4.22 17.40 7.55
N ASN A 172 -4.09 18.51 8.29
CA ASN A 172 -3.74 18.53 9.72
C ASN A 172 -2.46 17.75 10.07
N SER A 173 -2.51 16.91 11.12
CA SER A 173 -1.38 16.12 11.63
C SER A 173 -0.81 15.11 10.63
N HIS A 174 -1.57 14.76 9.59
CA HIS A 174 -1.17 13.82 8.54
C HIS A 174 -0.57 14.53 7.31
N SER A 175 -0.61 15.86 7.26
CA SER A 175 -0.02 16.65 6.15
C SER A 175 1.47 16.40 5.97
N LYS A 176 2.20 16.08 7.04
CA LYS A 176 3.63 15.74 7.00
C LYS A 176 3.93 14.51 6.14
N ASP A 177 2.95 13.64 5.90
CA ASP A 177 3.12 12.40 5.17
C ASP A 177 2.92 12.62 3.66
N ASN A 178 2.30 13.74 3.25
CA ASN A 178 2.12 14.14 1.86
C ASN A 178 3.43 14.18 1.06
N GLY A 179 3.31 13.83 -0.22
CA GLY A 179 4.39 13.84 -1.19
C GLY A 179 3.98 13.17 -2.50
N ILE A 180 4.47 13.71 -3.61
CA ILE A 180 4.28 13.15 -4.95
C ILE A 180 5.15 11.89 -5.15
N TYR A 181 4.76 11.00 -6.06
CA TYR A 181 5.55 9.80 -6.42
C TYR A 181 5.92 8.89 -5.23
N GLN A 182 4.98 8.67 -4.33
CA GLN A 182 5.12 7.80 -3.17
C GLN A 182 3.81 7.14 -2.77
N ASP A 183 2.83 7.08 -3.68
CA ASP A 183 1.55 6.42 -3.39
C ASP A 183 1.72 4.90 -3.33
N GLY A 184 0.93 4.27 -2.49
CA GLY A 184 0.92 2.83 -2.28
C GLY A 184 -0.05 2.10 -3.20
N ALA A 185 0.25 0.83 -3.48
CA ALA A 185 -0.61 -0.07 -4.24
C ALA A 185 -0.15 -1.52 -4.09
N ILE A 186 -1.02 -2.43 -4.49
CA ILE A 186 -0.73 -3.86 -4.56
C ILE A 186 -0.93 -4.32 -6.00
N PHE A 187 0.06 -5.02 -6.55
CA PHE A 187 0.00 -5.67 -7.84
C PHE A 187 0.16 -7.18 -7.66
N ILE A 188 -0.80 -7.96 -8.15
CA ILE A 188 -0.76 -9.41 -8.11
C ILE A 188 -0.53 -9.95 -9.52
N GLU A 189 0.53 -10.73 -9.69
CA GLU A 189 0.81 -11.44 -10.93
C GLU A 189 0.01 -12.74 -10.96
N THR A 190 -0.86 -12.91 -11.95
CA THR A 190 -1.66 -14.11 -12.11
C THR A 190 -0.91 -15.16 -12.96
N PRO A 191 -1.34 -16.44 -12.96
CA PRO A 191 -0.70 -17.49 -13.76
C PRO A 191 -0.72 -17.27 -15.27
N ASN A 192 -1.58 -16.38 -15.79
CA ASN A 192 -1.65 -16.06 -17.22
C ASN A 192 -0.87 -14.78 -17.59
N ASN A 193 -0.03 -14.28 -16.66
CA ASN A 193 0.73 -13.03 -16.77
C ASN A 193 -0.12 -11.75 -16.83
N SER A 194 -1.41 -11.80 -16.45
CA SER A 194 -2.17 -10.59 -16.18
C SER A 194 -1.81 -10.02 -14.81
N ILE A 195 -1.96 -8.71 -14.64
CA ILE A 195 -1.76 -8.03 -13.36
C ILE A 195 -3.12 -7.60 -12.81
N LYS A 196 -3.43 -8.03 -11.58
CA LYS A 196 -4.50 -7.45 -10.77
C LYS A 196 -3.94 -6.31 -9.93
N ALA A 197 -4.72 -5.29 -9.67
CA ALA A 197 -4.26 -4.14 -8.89
C ALA A 197 -5.28 -3.67 -7.84
N PHE A 198 -4.77 -3.21 -6.69
CA PHE A 198 -5.54 -2.60 -5.63
C PHE A 198 -4.94 -1.24 -5.29
N PHE A 199 -5.81 -0.24 -5.24
CA PHE A 199 -5.48 1.14 -4.91
C PHE A 199 -6.41 1.64 -3.80
N PHE A 200 -5.84 2.30 -2.81
CA PHE A 200 -6.55 2.68 -1.58
C PHE A 200 -6.44 4.18 -1.35
N MET A 201 -7.48 4.76 -0.76
CA MET A 201 -7.53 6.18 -0.42
C MET A 201 -8.48 6.36 0.76
N PHE A 202 -8.14 7.21 1.73
CA PHE A 202 -9.11 7.63 2.76
C PHE A 202 -10.06 8.69 2.20
N ASP A 203 -11.34 8.62 2.56
CA ASP A 203 -12.39 9.51 2.02
C ASP A 203 -12.20 10.99 2.39
N GLU A 204 -11.40 11.27 3.42
CA GLU A 204 -11.00 12.61 3.86
C GLU A 204 -9.86 13.24 3.04
N GLN A 205 -9.14 12.46 2.24
CA GLN A 205 -8.01 12.96 1.46
C GLN A 205 -8.49 13.79 0.26
N SER A 206 -7.80 14.89 -0.03
CA SER A 206 -8.06 15.68 -1.23
C SER A 206 -7.51 15.00 -2.49
N LEU A 207 -8.30 15.05 -3.57
CA LEU A 207 -7.85 14.66 -4.92
C LEU A 207 -7.30 15.86 -5.72
N ASN A 208 -7.36 17.07 -5.16
CA ASN A 208 -6.76 18.27 -5.73
C ASN A 208 -5.50 18.61 -4.92
N THR A 209 -4.33 18.34 -5.49
CA THR A 209 -3.05 18.50 -4.80
C THR A 209 -2.04 19.32 -5.58
N ASP A 210 -1.17 20.03 -4.85
CA ASP A 210 -0.08 20.80 -5.43
C ASP A 210 1.10 19.90 -5.88
N ASP A 211 2.18 20.52 -6.37
CA ASP A 211 3.39 19.81 -6.78
C ASP A 211 4.22 19.24 -5.60
N SER A 212 3.76 19.42 -4.37
CA SER A 212 4.28 18.77 -3.17
C SER A 212 3.34 17.71 -2.62
N GLY A 213 2.18 17.47 -3.26
CA GLY A 213 1.16 16.51 -2.82
C GLY A 213 0.28 17.03 -1.68
N ASN A 214 0.33 18.33 -1.35
CA ASN A 214 -0.54 18.94 -0.34
C ASN A 214 -1.91 19.27 -0.94
N PRO A 215 -3.00 19.20 -0.16
CA PRO A 215 -4.30 19.62 -0.63
C PRO A 215 -4.28 21.11 -1.03
N VAL A 216 -4.87 21.42 -2.18
CA VAL A 216 -5.22 22.78 -2.59
C VAL A 216 -6.70 22.96 -2.28
N ASP A 217 -7.04 23.99 -1.51
CA ASP A 217 -8.45 24.32 -1.28
C ASP A 217 -9.09 24.73 -2.61
N ASP A 218 -10.27 24.18 -2.91
CA ASP A 218 -11.08 24.66 -4.02
C ASP A 218 -11.63 26.04 -3.62
N GLU A 219 -11.04 27.12 -4.17
CA GLU A 219 -11.60 28.49 -4.07
C GLU A 219 -12.99 28.61 -4.74
#